data_AF-J9G2U7-F1
#
_entry.id   AF-J9G2U7-F1
#
_cell.length_a   1.000
_cell.length_b   1.000
_cell.length_c   1.000
_cell.angle_alpha   90.00
_cell.angle_beta   90.00
_cell.angle_gamma   90.00
#
_symmetry.space_group_name_H-M   'P 1'
#
loop_
_entity.id
_entity.type
_entity.pdbx_description
1 polymer ?
#
loop_
_entity_poly.entity_id
_entity_poly.type
_entity_poly.pdbx_seq_one_letter_code
_entity_poly.pdbx_strand_id
1 'polypeptide(L)'
;MGAILDKFISVGFVVLVILFQDEIRRFLLALGSHRGWKFLGKIFSKREDNKENEGKFVAPVVLACMNMARKKTGALIVIQQDMDLSIYIHTGEMFVAEVNARLVENIFFKNSPLHDGAMIIADNKIKAAGCILPVAQNASLPKEMGLRHRSGLGMSLETDALVII
;
A
#
# COMPACT_ATOMS: atom_id res chain seq x y z
N MET A 1 -43.25 20.34 19.89
CA MET A 1 -42.58 19.94 18.63
C MET A 1 -41.04 20.04 18.69
N GLY A 2 -40.46 21.10 19.27
CA GLY A 2 -38.99 21.23 19.37
C GLY A 2 -38.26 20.11 20.13
N ALA A 3 -38.80 19.63 21.26
CA ALA A 3 -38.18 18.56 22.05
C ALA A 3 -38.17 17.19 21.35
N ILE A 4 -39.10 16.95 20.43
CA ILE A 4 -39.14 15.71 19.63
C ILE A 4 -38.10 15.82 18.50
N LEU A 5 -38.04 16.96 17.82
CA LEU A 5 -37.03 17.26 16.80
C LEU A 5 -35.61 17.18 17.36
N ASP A 6 -35.38 17.68 18.57
CA ASP A 6 -34.09 17.62 19.26
C ASP A 6 -33.64 16.20 19.59
N LYS A 7 -34.58 15.34 20.03
CA LYS A 7 -34.33 13.90 20.22
C LYS A 7 -34.05 13.19 18.89
N PHE A 8 -34.77 13.52 17.82
CA PHE A 8 -34.52 12.96 16.48
C PHE A 8 -33.15 13.36 15.95
N ILE A 9 -32.73 14.61 16.13
CA ILE A 9 -31.38 15.08 15.73
C ILE A 9 -30.31 14.35 16.53
N SER A 10 -30.47 14.23 17.85
CA SER A 10 -29.51 13.55 18.72
C SER A 10 -29.33 12.07 18.37
N VAL A 11 -30.43 11.34 18.16
CA VAL A 11 -30.38 9.92 17.76
C VAL A 11 -29.87 9.78 16.33
N GLY A 12 -30.29 10.66 15.42
CA GLY A 12 -29.82 10.67 14.03
C GLY A 12 -28.32 10.90 13.91
N PHE A 13 -27.75 11.79 14.72
CA PHE A 13 -26.31 12.01 14.77
C PHE A 13 -25.54 10.77 15.23
N VAL A 14 -26.01 10.08 16.27
CA VAL A 14 -25.39 8.83 16.76
C VAL A 14 -25.42 7.75 15.68
N VAL A 15 -26.56 7.55 15.01
CA VAL A 15 -26.68 6.58 13.91
C VAL A 15 -25.74 6.94 12.76
N LEU A 16 -25.64 8.23 12.41
CA LEU A 16 -24.74 8.71 11.38
C LEU A 16 -23.26 8.43 11.73
N VAL A 17 -22.84 8.71 12.97
CA VAL A 17 -21.48 8.40 13.42
C VAL A 17 -21.18 6.90 13.37
N ILE A 18 -22.14 6.04 13.73
CA ILE A 18 -21.98 4.58 13.64
C ILE A 18 -21.88 4.11 12.18
N LEU A 19 -22.70 4.66 11.28
CA LEU A 19 -22.65 4.34 9.85
C LEU A 19 -21.32 4.75 9.20
N PHE A 20 -20.77 5.90 9.59
CA PHE A 20 -19.51 6.44 9.06
C PHE A 20 -18.29 6.13 9.96
N GLN A 21 -18.42 5.19 10.89
CA GLN A 21 -17.36 4.87 11.85
C GLN A 21 -16.05 4.50 11.13
N ASP A 22 -16.15 3.69 10.09
CA ASP A 22 -14.99 3.15 9.38
C ASP A 22 -14.31 4.22 8.53
N GLU A 23 -15.08 5.13 7.92
CA GLU A 23 -14.57 6.30 7.19
C GLU A 23 -13.86 7.28 8.11
N ILE A 24 -14.44 7.58 9.29
CA ILE A 24 -13.82 8.44 10.30
C ILE A 24 -12.49 7.83 10.75
N ARG A 25 -12.47 6.52 11.01
CA ARG A 25 -11.23 5.80 11.35
C ARG A 25 -10.19 5.93 10.24
N ARG A 26 -10.56 5.65 8.99
CA ARG A 26 -9.66 5.75 7.83
C ARG A 26 -9.12 7.18 7.65
N PHE A 27 -9.98 8.19 7.82
CA PHE A 27 -9.60 9.60 7.75
C PHE A 27 -8.62 9.99 8.86
N LEU A 28 -8.88 9.59 10.11
CA LEU A 28 -7.97 9.85 11.23
C LEU A 28 -6.63 9.13 11.08
N LEU A 29 -6.63 7.91 10.54
CA LEU A 29 -5.39 7.20 10.21
C LEU A 29 -4.63 7.91 9.09
N ALA A 30 -5.32 8.42 8.07
CA ALA A 30 -4.70 9.21 7.00
C ALA A 30 -4.12 10.54 7.52
N LEU A 31 -4.78 11.19 8.50
CA LEU A 31 -4.24 12.40 9.16
C LEU A 31 -3.08 12.09 10.13
N GLY A 32 -3.14 10.94 10.83
CA GLY A 32 -2.12 10.48 11.75
C GLY A 32 -0.88 9.89 11.09
N SER A 33 -0.97 9.53 9.80
CA SER A 33 0.16 9.21 8.94
C SER A 33 1.17 10.37 9.01
N HIS A 34 2.42 10.03 9.33
CA HIS A 34 3.57 10.90 9.61
C HIS A 34 3.82 12.04 8.58
N ARG A 35 3.11 12.09 7.45
CA ARG A 35 3.26 13.10 6.39
C ARG A 35 2.82 14.51 6.82
N GLY A 36 1.78 14.66 7.65
CA GLY A 36 1.32 15.97 8.14
C GLY A 36 2.38 16.71 8.97
N TRP A 37 3.13 15.98 9.81
CA TRP A 37 4.28 16.52 10.55
C TRP A 37 5.54 16.68 9.68
N LYS A 38 5.77 15.82 8.67
CA LYS A 38 6.84 16.02 7.68
C LYS A 38 6.62 17.30 6.87
N PHE A 39 5.37 17.74 6.64
CA PHE A 39 5.08 18.98 5.93
C PHE A 39 5.47 20.23 6.74
N LEU A 40 5.17 20.25 8.04
CA LEU A 40 5.64 21.30 8.96
C LEU A 40 7.17 21.28 9.10
N GLY A 41 7.80 20.10 9.17
CA GLY A 41 9.27 19.98 9.14
C GLY A 41 9.92 20.40 7.82
N LYS A 42 9.23 20.22 6.68
CA LYS A 42 9.70 20.65 5.33
C LYS A 42 9.69 22.17 5.15
N ILE A 43 8.85 22.90 5.88
CA ILE A 43 8.86 24.36 5.85
C ILE A 43 10.12 24.92 6.55
N PHE A 44 10.64 24.21 7.56
CA PHE A 44 11.85 24.59 8.28
C PHE A 44 13.16 24.01 7.70
N SER A 45 13.09 22.96 6.89
CA SER A 45 14.28 22.37 6.26
C SER A 45 14.45 22.85 4.82
N LYS A 46 15.48 23.68 4.63
CA LYS A 46 15.93 24.30 3.39
C LYS A 46 15.89 23.29 2.22
N ARG A 47 15.16 23.66 1.15
CA ARG A 47 15.15 23.04 -0.17
C ARG A 47 16.58 22.99 -0.74
N GLU A 48 17.20 21.80 -0.85
CA GLU A 48 18.15 21.56 -1.96
C GLU A 48 18.41 20.07 -2.32
N ASP A 49 18.32 19.09 -1.41
CA ASP A 49 18.78 17.70 -1.74
C ASP A 49 17.71 16.64 -2.05
N ASN A 50 16.41 16.91 -1.89
CA ASN A 50 15.40 15.82 -1.89
C ASN A 50 14.92 15.34 -3.27
N LYS A 51 15.23 16.05 -4.37
CA LYS A 51 14.83 15.60 -5.72
C LYS A 51 15.64 14.40 -6.21
N GLU A 52 16.87 14.22 -5.73
CA GLU A 52 17.75 13.15 -6.18
C GLU A 52 17.39 11.79 -5.58
N ASN A 53 16.68 11.77 -4.44
CA ASN A 53 16.26 10.54 -3.76
C ASN A 53 14.86 10.05 -4.18
N GLU A 54 14.01 10.90 -4.76
CA GLU A 54 12.69 10.47 -5.21
C GLU A 54 12.83 9.51 -6.41
N GLY A 55 12.36 8.27 -6.24
CA GLY A 55 12.31 7.31 -7.34
C GLY A 55 13.60 6.52 -7.60
N LYS A 56 14.60 6.53 -6.70
CA LYS A 56 15.81 5.68 -6.83
C LYS A 56 15.49 4.19 -7.04
N PHE A 57 14.34 3.73 -6.54
CA PHE A 57 13.88 2.35 -6.71
C PHE A 57 13.32 2.04 -8.11
N VAL A 58 12.96 3.05 -8.92
CA VAL A 58 12.21 2.86 -10.18
C VAL A 58 13.03 2.05 -11.18
N ALA A 59 14.25 2.49 -11.51
CA ALA A 59 15.08 1.79 -12.48
C ALA A 59 15.41 0.34 -12.05
N PRO A 60 15.78 0.07 -10.78
CA PRO A 60 15.92 -1.30 -10.28
C PRO A 60 14.65 -2.16 -10.39
N VAL A 61 13.48 -1.62 -10.04
CA VAL A 61 12.20 -2.34 -10.14
C VAL A 61 11.87 -2.66 -11.58
N VAL A 62 11.98 -1.69 -12.49
CA VAL A 62 11.75 -1.89 -13.93
C VAL A 62 12.67 -2.99 -14.48
N LEU A 63 13.96 -2.93 -14.15
CA LEU A 63 14.93 -3.94 -14.57
C LEU A 63 14.57 -5.34 -14.05
N ALA A 64 14.19 -5.45 -12.77
CA ALA A 64 13.75 -6.71 -12.18
C ALA A 64 12.49 -7.25 -12.86
N CYS A 65 11.48 -6.41 -13.08
CA CYS A 65 10.25 -6.78 -13.78
C CYS A 65 10.55 -7.28 -15.21
N MET A 66 11.42 -6.59 -15.96
CA MET A 66 11.83 -7.04 -17.30
C MET A 66 12.55 -8.40 -17.28
N ASN A 67 13.41 -8.64 -16.28
CA ASN A 67 14.12 -9.91 -16.13
C ASN A 67 13.15 -11.05 -15.74
N MET A 68 12.25 -10.80 -14.79
CA MET A 68 11.25 -11.76 -14.32
C MET A 68 10.24 -12.10 -15.42
N ALA A 69 9.77 -11.11 -16.19
CA ALA A 69 8.88 -11.33 -17.34
C ALA A 69 9.52 -12.25 -18.39
N ARG A 70 10.79 -12.04 -18.74
CA ARG A 70 11.54 -12.93 -19.64
C ARG A 70 11.63 -14.37 -19.14
N LYS A 71 11.75 -14.54 -17.81
CA LYS A 71 11.81 -15.84 -17.14
C LYS A 71 10.43 -16.40 -16.78
N LYS A 72 9.33 -15.71 -17.12
CA LYS A 72 7.96 -16.04 -16.72
C LYS A 72 7.81 -16.24 -15.20
N THR A 73 8.53 -15.44 -14.41
CA THR A 73 8.46 -15.42 -12.96
C THR A 73 7.43 -14.36 -12.54
N GLY A 74 6.41 -14.77 -11.79
CA GLY A 74 5.38 -13.84 -11.30
C GLY A 74 5.87 -13.01 -10.13
N ALA A 75 5.52 -11.73 -10.11
CA ALA A 75 5.82 -10.81 -9.03
C ALA A 75 4.55 -10.09 -8.58
N LEU A 76 4.57 -9.55 -7.36
CA LEU A 76 3.51 -8.67 -6.87
C LEU A 76 4.17 -7.60 -5.99
N ILE A 77 4.30 -6.40 -6.53
CA ILE A 77 5.04 -5.30 -5.91
C ILE A 77 4.07 -4.17 -5.62
N VAL A 78 4.03 -3.73 -4.36
CA VAL A 78 3.19 -2.63 -3.90
C VAL A 78 4.08 -1.45 -3.51
N ILE A 79 3.77 -0.28 -4.03
CA ILE A 79 4.50 0.96 -3.76
C ILE A 79 3.56 1.89 -2.99
N GLN A 80 3.91 2.15 -1.73
CA GLN A 80 3.17 3.05 -0.86
C GLN A 80 3.15 4.48 -1.42
N GLN A 81 1.98 5.10 -1.39
CA GLN A 81 1.76 6.51 -1.73
C GLN A 81 1.47 7.33 -0.47
N ASP A 82 0.27 7.86 -0.29
CA ASP A 82 -0.11 8.67 0.87
C ASP A 82 -0.69 7.83 2.02
N MET A 83 -1.43 6.77 1.70
CA MET A 83 -1.97 5.89 2.74
C MET A 83 -0.88 5.03 3.38
N ASP A 84 -0.93 4.89 4.70
CA ASP A 84 -0.01 4.03 5.43
C ASP A 84 -0.34 2.55 5.19
N LEU A 85 0.65 1.77 4.77
CA LEU A 85 0.51 0.35 4.48
C LEU A 85 0.97 -0.55 5.63
N SER A 86 1.23 0.02 6.81
CA SER A 86 1.73 -0.72 7.98
C SER A 86 0.93 -1.99 8.27
N ILE A 87 -0.40 -1.96 8.17
CA ILE A 87 -1.23 -3.15 8.42
C ILE A 87 -0.90 -4.33 7.50
N TYR A 88 -0.51 -4.07 6.26
CA TYR A 88 -0.13 -5.11 5.29
C TYR A 88 1.35 -5.48 5.43
N ILE A 89 2.21 -4.51 5.75
CA ILE A 89 3.64 -4.74 6.02
C ILE A 89 3.83 -5.75 7.16
N HIS A 90 3.05 -5.64 8.24
CA HIS A 90 3.13 -6.53 9.40
C HIS A 90 2.62 -7.96 9.15
N THR A 91 2.02 -8.23 7.98
CA THR A 91 1.59 -9.61 7.62
C THR A 91 2.69 -10.44 6.98
N GLY A 92 3.77 -9.80 6.50
CA GLY A 92 4.90 -10.45 5.86
C GLY A 92 6.16 -10.43 6.71
N GLU A 93 7.26 -10.89 6.13
CA GLU A 93 8.58 -10.81 6.76
C GLU A 93 9.11 -9.39 6.62
N MET A 94 9.23 -8.68 7.75
CA MET A 94 9.70 -7.30 7.77
C MET A 94 11.22 -7.22 7.73
N PHE A 95 11.74 -6.47 6.77
CA PHE A 95 13.15 -6.14 6.68
C PHE A 95 13.31 -4.81 5.96
N VAL A 96 14.34 -4.05 6.31
CA VAL A 96 14.66 -2.79 5.65
C VAL A 96 15.82 -3.00 4.70
N ALA A 97 15.57 -2.87 3.40
CA ALA A 97 16.61 -3.00 2.39
C ALA A 97 16.49 -1.92 1.30
N GLU A 98 17.64 -1.50 0.76
CA GLU A 98 17.70 -0.69 -0.45
C GLU A 98 17.19 -1.50 -1.65
N VAL A 99 16.41 -0.86 -2.51
CA VAL A 99 15.82 -1.54 -3.67
C VAL A 99 16.90 -1.73 -4.74
N ASN A 100 17.20 -2.98 -5.07
CA ASN A 100 18.06 -3.34 -6.19
C ASN A 100 17.45 -4.52 -6.96
N ALA A 101 17.75 -4.61 -8.27
CA ALA A 101 17.06 -5.56 -9.14
C ALA A 101 17.27 -7.04 -8.73
N ARG A 102 18.49 -7.40 -8.30
CA ARG A 102 18.82 -8.77 -7.89
C ARG A 102 18.07 -9.20 -6.64
N LEU A 103 17.91 -8.29 -5.67
CA LEU A 103 17.14 -8.56 -4.47
C LEU A 103 15.66 -8.77 -4.80
N VAL A 104 15.08 -7.93 -5.65
CA VAL A 104 13.69 -8.10 -6.11
C VAL A 104 13.52 -9.45 -6.81
N GLU A 105 14.42 -9.81 -7.73
CA GLU A 105 14.41 -11.12 -8.41
C GLU A 105 14.53 -12.29 -7.42
N ASN A 106 15.39 -12.17 -6.40
CA ASN A 106 15.58 -13.22 -5.38
C ASN A 106 14.36 -13.39 -4.47
N ILE A 107 13.66 -12.30 -4.14
CA ILE A 107 12.43 -12.36 -3.36
C ILE A 107 11.39 -13.20 -4.11
N PHE A 108 11.19 -12.96 -5.40
CA PHE A 108 10.20 -13.68 -6.22
C PHE A 108 10.71 -14.98 -6.85
N PHE A 109 11.90 -15.45 -6.49
CA PHE A 109 12.40 -16.74 -6.96
C PHE A 109 11.52 -17.87 -6.42
N LYS A 110 11.03 -18.77 -7.30
CA LYS A 110 9.99 -19.78 -7.00
C LYS A 110 10.22 -20.66 -5.75
N ASN A 111 11.47 -20.83 -5.31
CA ASN A 111 11.79 -21.66 -4.14
C ASN A 111 12.21 -20.83 -2.90
N SER A 112 12.15 -19.50 -2.99
CA SER A 112 12.45 -18.61 -1.87
C SER A 112 11.27 -18.60 -0.89
N PRO A 113 11.46 -18.66 0.44
CA PRO A 113 10.36 -18.51 1.39
C PRO A 113 9.53 -17.22 1.22
N LEU A 114 10.12 -16.17 0.62
CA LEU A 114 9.50 -14.85 0.47
C LEU A 114 8.72 -14.65 -0.83
N HIS A 115 8.68 -15.64 -1.72
CA HIS A 115 8.12 -15.48 -3.08
C HIS A 115 6.59 -15.52 -3.15
N ASP A 116 5.95 -16.00 -2.08
CA ASP A 116 4.52 -16.12 -1.96
C ASP A 116 3.96 -14.92 -1.21
N GLY A 117 3.13 -14.12 -1.88
CA GLY A 117 2.65 -12.82 -1.39
C GLY A 117 3.32 -11.63 -2.09
N ALA A 118 3.14 -10.46 -1.48
CA ALA A 118 3.58 -9.18 -2.03
C ALA A 118 4.87 -8.67 -1.39
N MET A 119 5.65 -7.92 -2.18
CA MET A 119 6.74 -7.09 -1.67
C MET A 119 6.25 -5.65 -1.55
N ILE A 120 6.46 -5.00 -0.41
CA ILE A 120 6.03 -3.62 -0.17
C ILE A 120 7.23 -2.69 -0.13
N ILE A 121 7.20 -1.65 -0.96
CA ILE A 121 8.17 -0.55 -1.02
C ILE A 121 7.53 0.70 -0.41
N ALA A 122 8.19 1.30 0.58
CA ALA A 122 7.82 2.59 1.16
C ALA A 122 9.07 3.39 1.53
N ASP A 123 8.99 4.72 1.45
CA ASP A 123 10.15 5.61 1.65
C ASP A 123 11.40 5.20 0.83
N ASN A 124 11.22 4.78 -0.43
CA ASN A 124 12.26 4.28 -1.33
C ASN A 124 12.98 2.98 -0.88
N LYS A 125 12.46 2.27 0.13
CA LYS A 125 13.04 1.02 0.64
C LYS A 125 12.03 -0.11 0.61
N ILE A 126 12.52 -1.33 0.46
CA ILE A 126 11.71 -2.53 0.74
C ILE A 126 11.47 -2.55 2.26
N LYS A 127 10.22 -2.67 2.69
CA LYS A 127 9.83 -2.76 4.10
C LYS A 127 9.46 -4.17 4.54
N ALA A 128 8.92 -4.96 3.61
CA ALA A 128 8.56 -6.35 3.83
C ALA A 128 8.40 -7.12 2.51
N ALA A 129 8.46 -8.44 2.58
CA ALA A 129 8.09 -9.35 1.51
C ALA A 129 7.23 -10.51 2.04
N GLY A 130 6.54 -11.20 1.14
CA GLY A 130 5.57 -12.22 1.51
C GLY A 130 4.33 -11.65 2.22
N CYS A 131 4.01 -10.37 1.99
CA CYS A 131 2.84 -9.73 2.59
C CYS A 131 1.54 -10.27 2.01
N ILE A 132 0.55 -10.43 2.87
CA ILE A 132 -0.82 -10.81 2.51
C ILE A 132 -1.59 -9.55 2.15
N LEU A 133 -2.17 -9.53 0.95
CA LEU A 133 -2.98 -8.41 0.45
C LEU A 133 -4.47 -8.77 0.45
N PRO A 134 -5.37 -7.77 0.49
CA PRO A 134 -6.79 -7.98 0.29
C PRO A 134 -7.04 -8.50 -1.13
N VAL A 135 -7.96 -9.46 -1.27
CA VAL A 135 -8.27 -10.10 -2.55
C VAL A 135 -9.64 -9.64 -3.03
N ALA A 136 -9.71 -9.08 -4.23
CA ALA A 136 -10.99 -8.66 -4.82
C ALA A 136 -11.89 -9.89 -5.11
N GLN A 137 -13.03 -9.98 -4.40
CA GLN A 137 -13.97 -11.11 -4.52
C GLN A 137 -14.94 -10.96 -5.72
N ASN A 138 -15.46 -9.75 -5.95
CA ASN A 138 -16.50 -9.47 -6.96
C ASN A 138 -15.97 -8.73 -8.19
N ALA A 139 -14.67 -8.83 -8.47
CA ALA A 139 -14.09 -8.18 -9.62
C ALA A 139 -14.41 -8.93 -10.92
N SER A 140 -14.87 -8.20 -11.93
CA SER A 140 -14.98 -8.65 -13.32
C SER A 140 -13.59 -8.77 -13.96
N LEU A 141 -12.72 -9.59 -13.36
CA LEU A 141 -11.41 -9.94 -13.92
C LEU A 141 -11.55 -11.15 -14.85
N PRO A 142 -10.86 -11.16 -16.00
CA PRO A 142 -10.76 -12.34 -16.87
C PRO A 142 -10.38 -13.59 -16.08
N LYS A 143 -10.92 -14.75 -16.45
CA LYS A 143 -10.69 -16.03 -15.72
C LYS A 143 -9.22 -16.45 -15.69
N GLU A 144 -8.43 -16.01 -16.67
CA GLU A 144 -6.98 -16.22 -16.76
C GLU A 144 -6.17 -15.44 -15.72
N MET A 145 -6.76 -14.43 -15.07
CA MET A 145 -6.11 -13.64 -14.03
C MET A 145 -6.13 -14.39 -12.68
N GLY A 146 -4.95 -14.83 -12.26
CA GLY A 146 -4.71 -15.55 -11.01
C GLY A 146 -4.76 -14.69 -9.74
N LEU A 147 -4.41 -15.29 -8.60
CA LEU A 147 -4.50 -14.65 -7.27
C LEU A 147 -3.67 -13.38 -7.13
N ARG A 148 -2.48 -13.28 -7.76
CA ARG A 148 -1.68 -12.04 -7.74
C ARG A 148 -2.44 -10.85 -8.32
N HIS A 149 -3.12 -11.04 -9.45
CA HIS A 149 -3.95 -10.00 -10.08
C HIS A 149 -5.14 -9.59 -9.22
N ARG A 150 -5.83 -10.57 -8.62
CA ARG A 150 -6.96 -10.28 -7.71
C ARG A 150 -6.51 -9.57 -6.43
N SER A 151 -5.34 -9.94 -5.92
CA SER A 151 -4.71 -9.30 -4.76
C SER A 151 -4.29 -7.87 -5.08
N GLY A 152 -3.67 -7.66 -6.24
CA GLY A 152 -3.28 -6.33 -6.67
C GLY A 152 -4.47 -5.41 -6.92
N LEU A 153 -5.55 -5.94 -7.51
CA LEU A 153 -6.80 -5.19 -7.64
C LEU A 153 -7.45 -4.89 -6.29
N GLY A 154 -7.48 -5.86 -5.37
CA GLY A 154 -8.01 -5.63 -4.02
C GLY A 154 -7.24 -4.51 -3.31
N MET A 155 -5.90 -4.56 -3.42
CA MET A 155 -5.03 -3.54 -2.87
C MET A 155 -5.28 -2.14 -3.47
N SER A 156 -5.47 -2.05 -4.79
CA SER A 156 -5.77 -0.77 -5.46
C SER A 156 -7.18 -0.25 -5.22
N LEU A 157 -8.11 -1.10 -4.75
CA LEU A 157 -9.46 -0.68 -4.36
C LEU A 157 -9.51 -0.15 -2.92
N GLU A 158 -8.67 -0.69 -2.03
CA GLU A 158 -8.64 -0.29 -0.62
C GLU A 158 -7.67 0.86 -0.32
N THR A 159 -6.68 1.08 -1.20
CA THR A 159 -5.60 2.05 -0.97
C THR A 159 -5.27 2.85 -2.23
N ASP A 160 -4.48 3.91 -2.06
CA ASP A 160 -3.89 4.69 -3.15
C ASP A 160 -2.54 4.12 -3.65
N ALA A 161 -2.16 2.92 -3.20
CA ALA A 161 -0.89 2.32 -3.55
C ALA A 161 -0.81 1.96 -5.03
N LEU A 162 0.38 2.13 -5.62
CA LEU A 162 0.65 1.63 -6.97
C LEU A 162 1.03 0.15 -6.90
N VAL A 163 0.43 -0.68 -7.74
CA VAL A 163 0.67 -2.12 -7.75
C VAL A 163 1.19 -2.57 -9.11
N ILE A 164 2.27 -3.36 -9.10
CA ILE A 164 2.91 -3.94 -10.28
C ILE A 164 2.80 -5.46 -10.18
N ILE A 165 2.39 -6.11 -11.27
CA ILE A 165 2.12 -7.56 -11.37
C ILE A 165 2.76 -8.12 -12.63
#